data_AF-A0A828PXR4-F1
#
_entry.id   AF-A0A828PXR4-F1
#
_cell.length_a   1.000
_cell.length_b   1.000
_cell.length_c   1.000
_cell.angle_alpha   90.00
_cell.angle_beta   90.00
_cell.angle_gamma   90.00
#
_symmetry.space_group_name_H-M   'P 1'
#
loop_
_entity.id
_entity.type
_entity.pdbx_description
1 polymer ?
#
loop_
_entity_poly.entity_id
_entity_poly.type
_entity_poly.pdbx_seq_one_letter_code
_entity_poly.pdbx_strand_id
1 'polypeptide(L)'
;MTRGHGIEANSGEKIKIADDDLQKDSKSFLVIKAHEENVGTNVYVINKNGANNVALLEMTEGDNIITTALSLGNLGVSRWIRPMVVDTGAGDDTIVTGRDLGIGYGDLWTEVNTGIGDDILIVGFGRGGYDVVYGKDGSYRIEETAKYQRLDGDIIIPDNESGYPNNGGFMEKTTVTMGDGNDSLLLLGGNSLAALKSSTVDLGAGNDVIDIVANIDDASNIKGGSGFDTLVIHKGNVTSNTFSGFEKIHLKDGGALNLLAEGLKSDSIEGNKLKVIGDGSSRVDLGNNGSNLSDNGHDWIKGGTESEGDITYNIYTHASVPDVQVLIDDRITNVV
;
A
#
# COMPACT_ATOMS: atom_id res chain seq x y z
N MET A 1 -30.72 28.95 20.13
CA MET A 1 -30.74 27.53 19.75
C MET A 1 -30.21 27.43 18.33
N THR A 2 -28.90 27.26 18.21
CA THR A 2 -28.19 27.15 16.92
C THR A 2 -28.19 25.67 16.51
N ARG A 3 -28.88 25.35 15.42
CA ARG A 3 -28.83 24.02 14.80
C ARG A 3 -27.45 23.86 14.16
N GLY A 4 -26.54 23.14 14.80
CA GLY A 4 -25.32 22.65 14.15
C GLY A 4 -25.71 21.49 13.24
N HIS A 5 -25.62 21.71 11.92
CA HIS A 5 -26.24 20.87 10.90
C HIS A 5 -25.49 19.55 10.68
N GLY A 6 -26.16 18.43 10.97
CA GLY A 6 -25.83 17.12 10.39
C GLY A 6 -26.22 17.13 8.92
N ILE A 7 -25.25 17.43 8.05
CA ILE A 7 -25.43 17.32 6.60
C ILE A 7 -25.52 15.83 6.29
N GLU A 8 -26.69 15.38 5.82
CA GLU A 8 -26.91 14.02 5.33
C GLU A 8 -27.27 14.09 3.85
N ALA A 9 -26.59 13.28 3.04
CA ALA A 9 -26.89 13.13 1.63
C ALA A 9 -27.91 12.01 1.42
N ASN A 10 -28.92 12.25 0.59
CA ASN A 10 -29.80 11.19 0.13
C ASN A 10 -29.04 10.25 -0.82
N SER A 11 -29.62 9.08 -1.11
CA SER A 11 -29.05 8.15 -2.09
C SER A 11 -28.85 8.84 -3.46
N GLY A 12 -27.62 8.80 -3.98
CA GLY A 12 -27.25 9.44 -5.25
C GLY A 12 -26.98 10.95 -5.20
N GLU A 13 -27.06 11.59 -4.02
CA GLU A 13 -26.80 13.02 -3.85
C GLU A 13 -25.35 13.29 -3.42
N LYS A 14 -24.74 14.36 -3.96
CA LYS A 14 -23.46 14.91 -3.49
C LYS A 14 -23.70 16.31 -2.91
N ILE A 15 -23.45 16.50 -1.61
CA ILE A 15 -23.60 17.80 -0.95
C ILE A 15 -22.23 18.40 -0.66
N LYS A 16 -21.86 19.50 -1.32
CA LYS A 16 -20.56 20.16 -1.09
C LYS A 16 -20.50 20.74 0.33
N ILE A 17 -19.41 20.46 1.05
CA ILE A 17 -19.09 21.08 2.34
C ILE A 17 -18.54 22.47 2.06
N ALA A 18 -19.03 23.48 2.78
CA ALA A 18 -18.53 24.84 2.65
C ALA A 18 -17.08 24.95 3.17
N ASP A 19 -16.22 25.69 2.47
CA ASP A 19 -14.80 25.87 2.82
C ASP A 19 -14.63 26.41 4.25
N ASP A 20 -15.53 27.30 4.69
CA ASP A 20 -15.57 27.85 6.06
C ASP A 20 -15.82 26.78 7.13
N ASP A 21 -16.50 25.69 6.79
CA ASP A 21 -16.79 24.58 7.72
C ASP A 21 -15.64 23.56 7.73
N LEU A 22 -14.83 23.48 6.67
CA LEU A 22 -13.57 22.72 6.65
C LEU A 22 -12.50 23.36 7.56
N GLN A 23 -12.50 24.68 7.68
CA GLN A 23 -11.49 25.43 8.45
C GLN A 23 -11.80 25.58 9.95
N LYS A 24 -13.07 25.51 10.36
CA LYS A 24 -13.49 25.76 11.76
C LYS A 24 -13.20 24.61 12.73
N ASP A 25 -12.96 23.41 12.23
CA ASP A 25 -12.72 22.20 13.04
C ASP A 25 -11.34 21.59 12.77
N SER A 26 -10.29 22.41 12.82
CA SER A 26 -8.87 22.09 12.54
C SER A 26 -8.21 21.07 13.49
N LYS A 27 -8.98 20.16 14.10
CA LYS A 27 -8.46 18.93 14.70
C LYS A 27 -8.43 17.76 13.70
N SER A 28 -9.04 17.93 12.52
CA SER A 28 -8.91 16.99 11.39
C SER A 28 -7.67 17.31 10.56
N PHE A 29 -6.97 16.24 10.18
CA PHE A 29 -5.57 16.15 9.77
C PHE A 29 -5.27 16.54 8.31
N LEU A 30 -6.22 17.21 7.65
CA LEU A 30 -6.20 17.42 6.21
C LEU A 30 -5.55 18.76 5.87
N VAL A 31 -4.22 18.77 5.76
CA VAL A 31 -3.51 19.81 4.99
C VAL A 31 -3.40 19.23 3.59
N ILE A 32 -4.03 19.85 2.59
CA ILE A 32 -3.85 19.47 1.18
C ILE A 32 -2.98 20.55 0.53
N LYS A 33 -1.83 20.16 0.01
CA LYS A 33 -1.03 20.99 -0.88
C LYS A 33 -1.23 20.44 -2.30
N ALA A 34 -2.12 21.05 -3.07
CA ALA A 34 -2.20 20.81 -4.50
C ALA A 34 -1.15 21.67 -5.22
N HIS A 35 -0.43 21.11 -6.20
CA HIS A 35 0.59 21.82 -6.98
C HIS A 35 0.06 22.09 -8.41
N GLU A 36 -0.11 23.38 -8.73
CA GLU A 36 -0.50 24.02 -10.01
C GLU A 36 -1.92 23.81 -10.60
N GLU A 37 -2.59 24.96 -10.83
CA GLU A 37 -3.82 25.33 -11.58
C GLU A 37 -5.07 24.42 -11.73
N ASN A 38 -5.01 23.14 -11.39
CA ASN A 38 -6.17 22.27 -11.15
C ASN A 38 -5.97 21.74 -9.72
N VAL A 39 -6.80 21.99 -8.73
CA VAL A 39 -8.11 21.39 -8.54
C VAL A 39 -8.77 22.18 -7.41
N GLY A 40 -9.99 22.67 -7.60
CA GLY A 40 -10.82 23.09 -6.47
C GLY A 40 -11.07 21.87 -5.61
N THR A 41 -10.38 21.76 -4.47
CA THR A 41 -10.47 20.62 -3.55
C THR A 41 -11.89 20.57 -2.96
N ASN A 42 -12.80 19.92 -3.67
CA ASN A 42 -14.19 19.87 -3.25
C ASN A 42 -14.37 18.67 -2.34
N VAL A 43 -14.72 18.94 -1.09
CA VAL A 43 -15.16 17.90 -0.17
C VAL A 43 -16.67 17.82 -0.21
N TYR A 44 -17.21 16.64 -0.46
CA TYR A 44 -18.64 16.38 -0.49
C TYR A 44 -19.05 15.45 0.66
N VAL A 45 -20.32 15.49 1.03
CA VAL A 45 -20.99 14.42 1.77
C VAL A 45 -21.81 13.60 0.78
N ILE A 46 -21.65 12.28 0.82
CA ILE A 46 -22.34 11.33 -0.05
C ILE A 46 -23.00 10.20 0.76
N ASN A 47 -23.79 9.39 0.07
CA ASN A 47 -24.32 8.11 0.54
C ASN A 47 -23.59 6.97 -0.17
N LYS A 48 -22.99 6.04 0.57
CA LYS A 48 -22.28 4.88 0.02
C LYS A 48 -22.32 3.70 0.98
N ASN A 49 -22.45 2.49 0.43
CA ASN A 49 -22.44 1.22 1.19
C ASN A 49 -23.43 1.16 2.37
N GLY A 50 -24.61 1.78 2.22
CA GLY A 50 -25.63 1.83 3.27
C GLY A 50 -25.31 2.81 4.41
N ALA A 51 -24.15 3.50 4.36
CA ALA A 51 -23.85 4.61 5.24
C ALA A 51 -24.34 5.92 4.58
N ASN A 52 -25.30 6.56 5.24
CA ASN A 52 -25.55 7.99 5.03
C ASN A 52 -24.43 8.71 5.76
N ASN A 53 -23.79 9.73 5.16
CA ASN A 53 -22.73 10.55 5.77
C ASN A 53 -21.28 10.11 5.49
N VAL A 54 -20.91 9.81 4.24
CA VAL A 54 -19.51 9.55 3.85
C VAL A 54 -18.87 10.84 3.34
N ALA A 55 -17.66 11.16 3.77
CA ALA A 55 -16.88 12.27 3.21
C ALA A 55 -16.20 11.83 1.92
N LEU A 56 -16.39 12.58 0.84
CA LEU A 56 -15.73 12.36 -0.44
C LEU A 56 -14.78 13.52 -0.70
N LEU A 57 -13.49 13.23 -0.77
CA LEU A 57 -12.48 14.09 -1.37
C LEU A 57 -12.32 13.66 -2.83
N GLU A 58 -12.90 14.44 -3.74
CA GLU A 58 -12.87 14.18 -5.18
C GLU A 58 -11.98 15.21 -5.85
N MET A 59 -11.01 14.74 -6.64
CA MET A 59 -10.17 15.56 -7.49
C MET A 59 -10.65 15.44 -8.95
N THR A 60 -10.09 16.28 -9.82
CA THR A 60 -10.38 16.23 -11.26
C THR A 60 -9.33 15.37 -11.95
N GLU A 61 -9.66 14.85 -13.12
CA GLU A 61 -8.68 14.22 -14.02
C GLU A 61 -7.44 15.09 -14.24
N GLY A 62 -6.30 14.45 -14.40
CA GLY A 62 -4.96 15.01 -14.42
C GLY A 62 -4.14 14.47 -13.25
N ASP A 63 -2.85 14.79 -13.26
CA ASP A 63 -1.93 14.31 -12.23
C ASP A 63 -2.14 15.11 -10.93
N ASN A 64 -2.57 14.45 -9.86
CA ASN A 64 -2.90 15.09 -8.59
C ASN A 64 -1.89 14.77 -7.49
N ILE A 65 -1.75 15.70 -6.55
CA ILE A 65 -0.89 15.50 -5.37
C ILE A 65 -1.68 15.77 -4.10
N ILE A 66 -1.69 14.79 -3.19
CA ILE A 66 -2.21 14.91 -1.83
C ILE A 66 -1.09 14.61 -0.84
N THR A 67 -0.60 15.63 -0.13
CA THR A 67 0.36 15.43 0.97
C THR A 67 -0.24 15.84 2.31
N THR A 68 -0.25 14.97 3.31
CA THR A 68 -0.67 15.32 4.68
C THR A 68 0.49 15.22 5.65
N ALA A 69 0.62 16.18 6.57
CA ALA A 69 1.66 16.14 7.61
C ALA A 69 1.39 15.11 8.72
N LEU A 70 0.16 14.62 8.80
CA LEU A 70 -0.31 13.69 9.84
C LEU A 70 -1.03 12.52 9.15
N SER A 71 -2.27 12.21 9.53
CA SER A 71 -3.00 11.08 8.96
C SER A 71 -3.98 11.54 7.88
N LEU A 72 -4.25 10.68 6.91
CA LEU A 72 -5.35 10.83 5.95
C LEU A 72 -6.42 9.79 6.26
N GLY A 73 -7.69 10.15 6.16
CA GLY A 73 -8.81 9.26 6.47
C GLY A 73 -9.67 9.78 7.62
N ASN A 74 -10.95 9.41 7.58
CA ASN A 74 -12.00 9.78 8.52
C ASN A 74 -12.11 11.31 8.80
N LEU A 75 -13.06 11.98 8.14
CA LEU A 75 -13.27 13.43 8.34
C LEU A 75 -14.15 13.71 9.56
N GLY A 76 -13.69 14.62 10.44
CA GLY A 76 -14.42 15.09 11.61
C GLY A 76 -15.00 16.48 11.38
N VAL A 77 -16.31 16.59 11.15
CA VAL A 77 -17.03 17.88 11.16
C VAL A 77 -17.92 17.95 12.40
N SER A 78 -17.74 18.97 13.25
CA SER A 78 -18.56 19.27 14.42
C SER A 78 -18.81 18.06 15.35
N ARG A 79 -17.74 17.32 15.71
CA ARG A 79 -17.73 16.12 16.59
C ARG A 79 -18.25 14.81 15.97
N TRP A 80 -18.57 14.77 14.68
CA TRP A 80 -18.98 13.55 13.98
C TRP A 80 -17.87 13.09 13.05
N ILE A 81 -17.34 11.89 13.29
CA ILE A 81 -16.36 11.24 12.43
C ILE A 81 -17.13 10.39 11.41
N ARG A 82 -16.74 10.47 10.14
CA ARG A 82 -17.40 9.83 9.01
C ARG A 82 -16.42 8.95 8.25
N PRO A 83 -16.88 7.86 7.60
CA PRO A 83 -16.06 7.17 6.61
C PRO A 83 -15.61 8.14 5.52
N MET A 84 -14.51 7.82 4.87
CA MET A 84 -13.89 8.70 3.87
C MET A 84 -13.61 7.96 2.57
N VAL A 85 -13.91 8.61 1.46
CA VAL A 85 -13.47 8.22 0.11
C VAL A 85 -12.52 9.31 -0.39
N VAL A 86 -11.37 8.90 -0.89
CA VAL A 86 -10.44 9.72 -1.66
C VAL A 86 -10.47 9.19 -3.08
N ASP A 87 -10.74 10.07 -4.04
CA ASP A 87 -10.83 9.75 -5.46
C ASP A 87 -10.03 10.82 -6.21
N THR A 88 -8.88 10.44 -6.76
CA THR A 88 -8.01 11.38 -7.47
C THR A 88 -8.35 11.47 -8.96
N GLY A 89 -8.96 10.43 -9.54
CA GLY A 89 -9.49 10.47 -10.89
C GLY A 89 -8.68 9.61 -11.83
N ALA A 90 -8.12 10.18 -12.88
CA ALA A 90 -7.17 9.52 -13.78
C ALA A 90 -6.03 10.49 -14.04
N GLY A 91 -4.84 9.99 -14.34
CA GLY A 91 -3.59 10.73 -14.31
C GLY A 91 -2.61 10.07 -13.35
N ASP A 92 -1.36 10.53 -13.35
CA ASP A 92 -0.33 9.96 -12.47
C ASP A 92 -0.43 10.65 -11.09
N ASP A 93 -1.14 10.02 -10.16
CA ASP A 93 -1.49 10.62 -8.88
C ASP A 93 -0.51 10.25 -7.76
N THR A 94 -0.27 11.18 -6.84
CA THR A 94 0.61 10.96 -5.68
C THR A 94 -0.07 11.30 -4.37
N ILE A 95 -0.18 10.31 -3.48
CA ILE A 95 -0.70 10.48 -2.12
C ILE A 95 0.39 10.14 -1.09
N VAL A 96 0.70 11.09 -0.21
CA VAL A 96 1.68 10.90 0.87
C VAL A 96 1.07 11.27 2.21
N THR A 97 1.12 10.34 3.17
CA THR A 97 0.69 10.58 4.55
C THR A 97 1.87 10.61 5.51
N GLY A 98 1.91 11.61 6.38
CA GLY A 98 2.95 11.75 7.40
C GLY A 98 2.85 10.70 8.50
N ARG A 99 1.66 10.11 8.72
CA ARG A 99 1.43 9.10 9.75
C ARG A 99 0.55 7.96 9.23
N ASP A 100 -0.76 8.03 9.42
CA ASP A 100 -1.65 6.89 9.18
C ASP A 100 -2.53 7.11 7.95
N LEU A 101 -2.96 6.03 7.30
CA LEU A 101 -4.04 6.03 6.33
C LEU A 101 -5.22 5.22 6.88
N GLY A 102 -6.37 5.88 7.05
CA GLY A 102 -7.50 5.32 7.78
C GLY A 102 -7.26 5.23 9.29
N ILE A 103 -8.35 5.06 10.06
CA ILE A 103 -8.28 4.90 11.52
C ILE A 103 -9.40 3.94 11.98
N GLY A 104 -9.06 2.90 12.75
CA GLY A 104 -9.94 1.79 13.11
C GLY A 104 -11.11 2.06 14.08
N TYR A 105 -11.58 3.31 14.23
CA TYR A 105 -12.65 3.63 15.18
C TYR A 105 -14.01 3.06 14.77
N GLY A 106 -14.53 2.09 15.54
CA GLY A 106 -15.88 1.53 15.33
C GLY A 106 -16.05 0.94 13.92
N ASP A 107 -17.14 1.30 13.25
CA ASP A 107 -17.48 0.83 11.90
C ASP A 107 -16.99 1.78 10.79
N LEU A 108 -16.06 2.69 11.12
CA LEU A 108 -15.49 3.62 10.14
C LEU A 108 -14.49 2.92 9.23
N TRP A 109 -14.47 3.35 7.97
CA TRP A 109 -13.63 2.82 6.90
C TRP A 109 -13.10 3.96 6.04
N THR A 110 -11.99 3.70 5.34
CA THR A 110 -11.43 4.62 4.34
C THR A 110 -11.31 3.88 3.01
N GLU A 111 -11.61 4.57 1.92
CA GLU A 111 -11.40 4.08 0.56
C GLU A 111 -10.53 5.09 -0.19
N VAL A 112 -9.54 4.61 -0.92
CA VAL A 112 -8.66 5.40 -1.78
C VAL A 112 -8.69 4.78 -3.17
N ASN A 113 -9.02 5.58 -4.17
CA ASN A 113 -8.99 5.19 -5.57
C ASN A 113 -8.12 6.20 -6.33
N THR A 114 -7.12 5.70 -7.06
CA THR A 114 -6.22 6.55 -7.86
C THR A 114 -6.49 6.49 -9.37
N GLY A 115 -7.00 5.36 -9.86
CA GLY A 115 -7.71 5.29 -11.14
C GLY A 115 -6.88 4.74 -12.28
N ILE A 116 -6.61 5.52 -13.33
CA ILE A 116 -5.73 5.07 -14.42
C ILE A 116 -4.55 6.03 -14.45
N GLY A 117 -3.33 5.50 -14.46
CA GLY A 117 -2.09 6.27 -14.40
C GLY A 117 -1.04 5.54 -13.58
N ASP A 118 0.22 5.97 -13.67
CA ASP A 118 1.28 5.41 -12.83
C ASP A 118 1.22 6.11 -11.44
N ASP A 119 0.52 5.51 -10.48
CA ASP A 119 0.18 6.15 -9.22
C ASP A 119 1.17 5.82 -8.08
N ILE A 120 1.28 6.74 -7.12
CA ILE A 120 2.16 6.60 -5.96
C ILE A 120 1.37 6.81 -4.67
N LEU A 121 1.36 5.82 -3.78
CA LEU A 121 0.84 5.95 -2.42
C LEU A 121 1.91 5.65 -1.38
N ILE A 122 2.11 6.57 -0.44
CA ILE A 122 3.10 6.45 0.63
C ILE A 122 2.46 6.69 1.99
N VAL A 123 2.62 5.74 2.90
CA VAL A 123 2.05 5.81 4.26
C VAL A 123 3.14 5.81 5.32
N GLY A 124 3.07 6.78 6.23
CA GLY A 124 3.93 6.84 7.41
C GLY A 124 5.24 7.59 7.23
N PHE A 125 5.28 8.59 6.33
CA PHE A 125 6.50 9.32 5.95
C PHE A 125 7.08 10.24 7.05
N GLY A 126 6.46 10.29 8.24
CA GLY A 126 6.98 10.91 9.45
C GLY A 126 6.46 12.34 9.72
N ARG A 127 6.65 12.80 10.97
CA ARG A 127 6.24 14.14 11.47
C ARG A 127 7.23 15.27 11.15
N GLY A 128 8.21 15.06 10.29
CA GLY A 128 9.41 15.90 10.23
C GLY A 128 9.83 16.24 8.83
N GLY A 129 9.09 17.13 8.17
CA GLY A 129 9.61 17.93 7.06
C GLY A 129 10.03 17.10 5.85
N TYR A 130 9.07 16.50 5.16
CA TYR A 130 9.25 16.09 3.77
C TYR A 130 8.10 16.67 2.93
N ASP A 131 8.39 17.07 1.69
CA ASP A 131 7.40 17.58 0.72
C ASP A 131 7.52 16.78 -0.57
N VAL A 132 6.39 16.57 -1.27
CA VAL A 132 6.44 16.11 -2.66
C VAL A 132 6.61 17.35 -3.54
N VAL A 133 7.65 17.36 -4.36
CA VAL A 133 7.92 18.44 -5.31
C VAL A 133 7.85 17.91 -6.73
N TYR A 134 7.32 18.74 -7.63
CA TYR A 134 7.35 18.48 -9.05
C TYR A 134 8.64 19.03 -9.65
N GLY A 135 9.47 18.14 -10.18
CA GLY A 135 10.71 18.47 -10.86
C GLY A 135 10.45 19.22 -12.16
N LYS A 136 11.42 20.05 -12.59
CA LYS A 136 11.34 20.77 -13.88
C LYS A 136 11.40 19.84 -15.10
N ASP A 137 11.83 18.61 -14.88
CA ASP A 137 11.87 17.49 -15.82
C ASP A 137 10.54 16.73 -15.89
N GLY A 138 9.54 17.14 -15.09
CA GLY A 138 8.23 16.50 -15.05
C GLY A 138 8.14 15.32 -14.09
N SER A 139 9.16 15.05 -13.27
CA SER A 139 9.16 13.93 -12.32
C SER A 139 8.67 14.36 -10.93
N TYR A 140 7.88 13.53 -10.25
CA TYR A 140 7.60 13.70 -8.83
C TYR A 140 8.81 13.29 -7.98
N ARG A 141 9.08 14.01 -6.90
CA ARG A 141 10.24 13.78 -6.02
C ARG A 141 9.85 14.05 -4.57
N ILE A 142 10.52 13.38 -3.63
CA ILE A 142 10.31 13.63 -2.20
C ILE A 142 11.53 14.37 -1.63
N GLU A 143 11.33 15.57 -1.11
CA GLU A 143 12.40 16.41 -0.53
C GLU A 143 12.32 16.45 1.00
N GLU A 144 13.43 16.23 1.71
CA GLU A 144 13.55 16.52 3.16
C GLU A 144 13.56 18.05 3.38
N THR A 145 12.44 18.61 3.83
CA THR A 145 12.22 20.02 4.22
C THR A 145 13.26 20.51 5.25
N ALA A 146 13.87 19.62 6.06
CA ALA A 146 14.89 20.00 7.04
C ALA A 146 16.33 20.03 6.49
N LYS A 147 16.61 19.45 5.30
CA LYS A 147 17.97 19.37 4.75
C LYS A 147 18.16 19.88 3.33
N TYR A 148 17.13 20.30 2.60
CA TYR A 148 17.25 20.80 1.22
C TYR A 148 18.18 19.94 0.34
N GLN A 149 18.19 18.62 0.56
CA GLN A 149 18.82 17.72 -0.39
C GLN A 149 17.77 17.47 -1.46
N ARG A 150 17.96 18.14 -2.60
CA ARG A 150 17.29 17.78 -3.84
C ARG A 150 17.72 16.36 -4.17
N LEU A 151 16.76 15.45 -4.15
CA LEU A 151 16.95 14.09 -4.58
C LEU A 151 16.34 14.01 -5.97
N ASP A 152 17.18 13.81 -6.99
CA ASP A 152 16.77 13.78 -8.39
C ASP A 152 16.05 12.47 -8.70
N GLY A 153 14.84 12.56 -9.25
CA GLY A 153 14.20 11.57 -10.14
C GLY A 153 13.77 10.22 -9.56
N ASP A 154 14.38 9.75 -8.47
CA ASP A 154 14.06 8.48 -7.85
C ASP A 154 13.19 8.70 -6.61
N ILE A 155 12.20 7.84 -6.38
CA ILE A 155 11.61 7.66 -5.04
C ILE A 155 12.74 7.16 -4.14
N ILE A 156 13.45 8.08 -3.50
CA ILE A 156 14.47 7.72 -2.52
C ILE A 156 13.75 7.32 -1.24
N ILE A 157 13.54 6.01 -1.11
CA ILE A 157 13.32 5.38 0.19
C ILE A 157 14.53 5.80 1.05
N PRO A 158 14.34 6.50 2.18
CA PRO A 158 15.45 7.00 2.98
C PRO A 158 16.44 5.86 3.28
N ASP A 159 17.69 6.05 2.87
CA ASP A 159 18.75 5.07 3.06
C ASP A 159 18.85 4.68 4.54
N ASN A 160 18.98 3.37 4.74
CA ASN A 160 18.83 2.60 5.97
C ASN A 160 19.81 2.99 7.10
N GLU A 161 20.76 3.91 6.87
CA GLU A 161 21.77 4.28 7.87
C GLU A 161 21.22 5.00 9.11
N SER A 162 20.06 5.66 9.00
CA SER A 162 19.43 6.40 10.13
C SER A 162 18.27 5.67 10.82
N GLY A 163 17.87 4.50 10.32
CA GLY A 163 16.63 3.83 10.71
C GLY A 163 15.41 4.58 10.18
N TYR A 164 14.39 3.82 9.73
CA TYR A 164 13.07 4.38 9.44
C TYR A 164 12.64 5.29 10.59
N PRO A 165 11.97 6.43 10.33
CA PRO A 165 11.45 7.25 11.40
C PRO A 165 10.67 6.33 12.33
N ASN A 166 11.12 6.22 13.58
CA ASN A 166 10.58 5.37 14.65
C ASN A 166 9.11 5.71 15.01
N ASN A 167 8.42 6.44 14.13
CA ASN A 167 7.07 6.96 14.19
C ASN A 167 6.32 6.80 12.83
N GLY A 168 6.72 5.88 11.95
CA GLY A 168 5.89 5.58 10.80
C GLY A 168 4.50 5.13 11.23
N GLY A 169 3.47 5.43 10.43
CA GLY A 169 2.11 5.02 10.74
C GLY A 169 1.70 3.77 9.98
N PHE A 170 0.41 3.47 10.04
CA PHE A 170 -0.15 2.25 9.47
C PHE A 170 -1.38 2.55 8.62
N MET A 171 -1.71 1.61 7.75
CA MET A 171 -3.00 1.55 7.07
C MET A 171 -3.96 0.68 7.90
N GLU A 172 -5.14 1.19 8.25
CA GLU A 172 -6.14 0.43 9.01
C GLU A 172 -7.55 0.62 8.44
N LYS A 173 -8.31 -0.50 8.31
CA LYS A 173 -9.68 -0.52 7.75
C LYS A 173 -9.81 0.29 6.46
N THR A 174 -8.80 0.16 5.61
CA THR A 174 -8.71 0.90 4.36
C THR A 174 -8.78 -0.06 3.17
N THR A 175 -9.52 0.35 2.14
CA THR A 175 -9.48 -0.26 0.82
C THR A 175 -8.75 0.69 -0.12
N VAL A 176 -7.70 0.21 -0.78
CA VAL A 176 -6.97 0.94 -1.82
C VAL A 176 -7.17 0.22 -3.14
N THR A 177 -7.55 0.96 -4.18
CA THR A 177 -7.59 0.51 -5.58
C THR A 177 -6.71 1.46 -6.38
N MET A 178 -5.62 0.97 -6.98
CA MET A 178 -4.72 1.85 -7.75
C MET A 178 -5.13 1.92 -9.23
N GLY A 179 -5.36 0.77 -9.87
CA GLY A 179 -6.09 0.64 -11.12
C GLY A 179 -5.19 0.24 -12.29
N ASP A 180 -5.34 0.84 -13.47
CA ASP A 180 -4.48 0.47 -14.61
C ASP A 180 -3.27 1.43 -14.68
N GLY A 181 -2.05 0.92 -14.65
CA GLY A 181 -0.80 1.69 -14.61
C GLY A 181 0.29 0.96 -13.83
N ASN A 182 1.53 1.42 -13.85
CA ASN A 182 2.60 0.82 -13.02
C ASN A 182 2.66 1.53 -11.68
N ASP A 183 1.95 0.95 -10.72
CA ASP A 183 1.68 1.59 -9.43
C ASP A 183 2.77 1.30 -8.39
N SER A 184 2.93 2.25 -7.46
CA SER A 184 3.93 2.17 -6.39
C SER A 184 3.33 2.47 -5.02
N LEU A 185 3.38 1.48 -4.12
CA LEU A 185 2.91 1.62 -2.75
C LEU A 185 4.03 1.41 -1.74
N LEU A 186 4.35 2.41 -0.93
CA LEU A 186 5.35 2.32 0.15
C LEU A 186 4.69 2.43 1.53
N LEU A 187 4.89 1.40 2.35
CA LEU A 187 4.28 1.27 3.67
C LEU A 187 5.37 1.14 4.74
N LEU A 188 5.67 2.28 5.38
CA LEU A 188 6.81 2.39 6.31
C LEU A 188 6.57 1.71 7.66
N GLY A 189 5.31 1.60 8.09
CA GLY A 189 4.94 0.94 9.34
C GLY A 189 5.39 1.66 10.61
N GLY A 190 4.82 1.28 11.75
CA GLY A 190 5.07 1.89 13.05
C GLY A 190 5.76 0.97 14.06
N ASN A 191 6.31 1.58 15.12
CA ASN A 191 7.26 1.03 16.11
C ASN A 191 6.72 -0.09 17.03
N SER A 192 6.05 -1.11 16.47
CA SER A 192 5.54 -2.36 17.08
C SER A 192 4.30 -2.92 16.36
N LEU A 193 3.83 -2.28 15.28
CA LEU A 193 2.53 -2.55 14.67
C LEU A 193 2.68 -2.87 13.18
N ALA A 194 1.82 -3.75 12.69
CA ALA A 194 1.69 -4.04 11.26
C ALA A 194 1.48 -2.75 10.45
N ALA A 195 2.12 -2.69 9.27
CA ALA A 195 1.96 -1.63 8.28
C ALA A 195 0.56 -1.65 7.66
N LEU A 196 -0.05 -2.83 7.52
CA LEU A 196 -1.46 -3.01 7.16
C LEU A 196 -2.22 -3.73 8.26
N LYS A 197 -3.43 -3.27 8.55
CA LYS A 197 -4.36 -3.88 9.51
C LYS A 197 -5.76 -3.92 8.95
N SER A 198 -6.34 -5.11 8.85
CA SER A 198 -7.70 -5.29 8.32
C SER A 198 -7.97 -4.44 7.06
N SER A 199 -7.00 -4.39 6.16
CA SER A 199 -7.00 -3.50 4.98
C SER A 199 -6.86 -4.32 3.70
N THR A 200 -7.38 -3.81 2.60
CA THR A 200 -7.28 -4.45 1.29
C THR A 200 -6.60 -3.52 0.31
N VAL A 201 -5.65 -4.04 -0.46
CA VAL A 201 -4.98 -3.32 -1.55
C VAL A 201 -5.19 -4.13 -2.83
N ASP A 202 -5.59 -3.45 -3.89
CA ASP A 202 -5.69 -3.97 -5.25
C ASP A 202 -4.88 -3.02 -6.14
N LEU A 203 -3.74 -3.47 -6.67
CA LEU A 203 -2.87 -2.62 -7.50
C LEU A 203 -3.45 -2.52 -8.91
N GLY A 204 -3.94 -3.61 -9.48
CA GLY A 204 -4.75 -3.61 -10.70
C GLY A 204 -4.00 -4.18 -11.89
N ALA A 205 -3.84 -3.44 -12.97
CA ALA A 205 -3.12 -3.93 -14.15
C ALA A 205 -1.89 -3.08 -14.45
N GLY A 206 -0.72 -3.71 -14.52
CA GLY A 206 0.55 -3.02 -14.65
C GLY A 206 1.70 -3.86 -14.11
N ASN A 207 2.90 -3.29 -14.05
CA ASN A 207 4.01 -3.92 -13.33
C ASN A 207 4.19 -3.17 -12.00
N ASP A 208 3.45 -3.61 -10.99
CA ASP A 208 3.27 -2.84 -9.78
C ASP A 208 4.34 -3.18 -8.74
N VAL A 209 4.59 -2.24 -7.84
CA VAL A 209 5.54 -2.43 -6.74
C VAL A 209 4.91 -2.02 -5.43
N ILE A 210 4.91 -2.93 -4.48
CA ILE A 210 4.57 -2.63 -3.09
C ILE A 210 5.76 -2.93 -2.19
N ASP A 211 6.20 -1.94 -1.42
CA ASP A 211 7.31 -2.04 -0.48
C ASP A 211 6.82 -1.88 0.96
N ILE A 212 6.95 -2.94 1.75
CA ILE A 212 6.44 -3.03 3.10
C ILE A 212 7.59 -3.21 4.07
N VAL A 213 7.74 -2.21 4.91
CA VAL A 213 8.85 -2.12 5.86
C VAL A 213 8.58 -2.87 7.17
N ALA A 214 7.30 -3.07 7.50
CA ALA A 214 6.85 -3.74 8.73
C ALA A 214 5.93 -4.95 8.45
N ASN A 215 5.34 -5.54 9.48
CA ASN A 215 4.47 -6.72 9.35
C ASN A 215 3.16 -6.42 8.63
N ILE A 216 2.52 -7.47 8.11
CA ILE A 216 1.13 -7.46 7.62
C ILE A 216 0.28 -8.22 8.63
N ASP A 217 -0.88 -7.68 9.00
CA ASP A 217 -1.90 -8.41 9.79
C ASP A 217 -2.63 -9.44 8.92
N ASP A 218 -2.95 -10.61 9.46
CA ASP A 218 -3.62 -11.72 8.76
C ASP A 218 -5.01 -11.36 8.21
N ALA A 219 -5.66 -10.33 8.77
CA ALA A 219 -6.92 -9.83 8.25
C ALA A 219 -6.76 -8.90 7.03
N SER A 220 -5.53 -8.64 6.59
CA SER A 220 -5.23 -7.81 5.42
C SER A 220 -5.00 -8.67 4.19
N ASN A 221 -5.30 -8.11 3.01
CA ASN A 221 -5.07 -8.78 1.74
C ASN A 221 -4.51 -7.81 0.69
N ILE A 222 -3.51 -8.25 -0.05
CA ILE A 222 -2.85 -7.47 -1.10
C ILE A 222 -2.97 -8.23 -2.42
N LYS A 223 -3.36 -7.55 -3.49
CA LYS A 223 -3.32 -8.10 -4.85
C LYS A 223 -2.43 -7.21 -5.70
N GLY A 224 -1.47 -7.80 -6.40
CA GLY A 224 -0.79 -7.10 -7.50
C GLY A 224 -1.79 -6.95 -8.63
N GLY A 225 -2.01 -8.03 -9.36
CA GLY A 225 -3.16 -8.14 -10.26
C GLY A 225 -2.74 -8.75 -11.58
N SER A 226 -2.81 -7.99 -12.67
CA SER A 226 -2.33 -8.45 -13.98
C SER A 226 -1.04 -7.73 -14.37
N GLY A 227 -0.01 -8.49 -14.71
CA GLY A 227 1.29 -7.99 -15.13
C GLY A 227 2.39 -8.61 -14.28
N PHE A 228 3.59 -8.00 -14.25
CA PHE A 228 4.71 -8.49 -13.46
C PHE A 228 4.86 -7.67 -12.17
N ASP A 229 4.24 -8.15 -11.10
CA ASP A 229 4.14 -7.41 -9.84
C ASP A 229 5.22 -7.85 -8.84
N THR A 230 5.69 -6.86 -8.05
CA THR A 230 6.74 -7.05 -7.05
C THR A 230 6.28 -6.66 -5.65
N LEU A 231 6.34 -7.63 -4.72
CA LEU A 231 6.18 -7.39 -3.28
C LEU A 231 7.54 -7.40 -2.59
N VAL A 232 7.95 -6.27 -2.01
CA VAL A 232 9.16 -6.11 -1.20
C VAL A 232 8.79 -6.15 0.27
N ILE A 233 9.48 -7.01 1.04
CA ILE A 233 9.29 -7.16 2.48
C ILE A 233 10.63 -6.94 3.18
N HIS A 234 10.69 -5.99 4.10
CA HIS A 234 11.85 -5.79 4.98
C HIS A 234 11.76 -6.70 6.22
N LYS A 235 11.80 -6.15 7.44
CA LYS A 235 11.88 -6.90 8.72
C LYS A 235 10.60 -7.66 9.11
N GLY A 236 9.68 -7.85 8.17
CA GLY A 236 8.38 -8.47 8.38
C GLY A 236 8.32 -9.96 8.04
N ASN A 237 7.26 -10.61 8.49
CA ASN A 237 6.84 -11.91 7.97
C ASN A 237 5.62 -11.70 7.08
N VAL A 238 5.63 -12.30 5.90
CA VAL A 238 4.46 -12.36 5.02
C VAL A 238 4.05 -13.83 4.82
N THR A 239 2.76 -14.09 4.76
CA THR A 239 2.21 -15.42 4.47
C THR A 239 1.39 -15.35 3.19
N SER A 240 1.44 -16.38 2.33
CA SER A 240 0.76 -16.39 1.03
C SER A 240 -0.77 -16.37 1.07
N ASN A 241 -1.38 -16.37 2.25
CA ASN A 241 -2.81 -16.08 2.43
C ASN A 241 -3.13 -14.57 2.49
N THR A 242 -2.11 -13.73 2.69
CA THR A 242 -2.24 -12.26 2.77
C THR A 242 -1.93 -11.55 1.44
N PHE A 243 -1.50 -12.29 0.41
CA PHE A 243 -1.23 -11.73 -0.90
C PHE A 243 -1.56 -12.69 -2.06
N SER A 244 -1.75 -12.13 -3.25
CA SER A 244 -1.91 -12.86 -4.53
C SER A 244 -1.56 -11.95 -5.71
N GLY A 245 -1.39 -12.48 -6.92
CA GLY A 245 -1.08 -11.64 -8.08
C GLY A 245 0.34 -11.09 -8.06
N PHE A 246 1.34 -11.87 -7.62
CA PHE A 246 2.73 -11.41 -7.58
C PHE A 246 3.65 -12.43 -8.23
N GLU A 247 4.53 -11.96 -9.10
CA GLU A 247 5.55 -12.77 -9.79
C GLU A 247 6.88 -12.67 -9.08
N LYS A 248 7.07 -11.64 -8.25
CA LYS A 248 8.32 -11.41 -7.51
C LYS A 248 8.09 -11.03 -6.06
N ILE A 249 8.73 -11.76 -5.16
CA ILE A 249 8.88 -11.40 -3.75
C ILE A 249 10.35 -11.04 -3.50
N HIS A 250 10.61 -9.87 -2.91
CA HIS A 250 11.95 -9.44 -2.53
C HIS A 250 12.05 -9.30 -1.01
N LEU A 251 12.80 -10.20 -0.39
CA LEU A 251 13.07 -10.19 1.04
C LEU A 251 14.34 -9.39 1.32
N LYS A 252 14.20 -8.29 2.07
CA LYS A 252 15.30 -7.43 2.52
C LYS A 252 15.41 -7.43 4.04
N ASP A 253 16.57 -7.06 4.58
CA ASP A 253 16.77 -6.79 6.01
C ASP A 253 16.26 -7.90 6.97
N GLY A 254 16.41 -9.17 6.59
CA GLY A 254 15.93 -10.31 7.38
C GLY A 254 14.45 -10.68 7.18
N GLY A 255 13.82 -10.20 6.11
CA GLY A 255 12.45 -10.55 5.75
C GLY A 255 12.22 -12.03 5.55
N ALA A 256 10.98 -12.44 5.85
CA ALA A 256 10.58 -13.83 5.82
C ALA A 256 9.28 -14.04 5.05
N LEU A 257 9.26 -15.09 4.24
CA LEU A 257 8.09 -15.55 3.50
C LEU A 257 7.66 -16.92 4.03
N ASN A 258 6.41 -17.05 4.45
CA ASN A 258 5.75 -18.34 4.66
C ASN A 258 4.85 -18.63 3.46
N LEU A 259 5.28 -19.54 2.61
CA LEU A 259 4.60 -19.89 1.37
C LEU A 259 3.78 -21.17 1.56
N LEU A 260 2.47 -20.99 1.59
CA LEU A 260 1.50 -22.07 1.44
C LEU A 260 1.16 -22.24 -0.04
N ALA A 261 1.23 -23.47 -0.54
CA ALA A 261 0.87 -23.89 -1.88
C ALA A 261 -0.58 -23.55 -2.23
N GLU A 262 -1.51 -23.61 -1.26
CA GLU A 262 -2.90 -23.17 -1.48
C GLU A 262 -3.05 -21.67 -1.79
N GLY A 263 -2.06 -20.86 -1.40
CA GLY A 263 -2.00 -19.43 -1.76
C GLY A 263 -1.54 -19.19 -3.19
N LEU A 264 -0.98 -20.19 -3.87
CA LEU A 264 -0.51 -20.09 -5.26
C LEU A 264 -1.63 -20.46 -6.22
N LYS A 265 -2.43 -19.49 -6.65
CA LYS A 265 -3.38 -19.71 -7.75
C LYS A 265 -2.66 -19.43 -9.07
N SER A 266 -2.60 -20.41 -9.97
CA SER A 266 -1.94 -20.28 -11.28
C SER A 266 -2.47 -19.11 -12.10
N ASP A 267 -3.79 -18.89 -12.03
CA ASP A 267 -4.47 -17.84 -12.81
C ASP A 267 -4.11 -16.41 -12.32
N SER A 268 -3.38 -16.30 -11.20
CA SER A 268 -2.91 -15.04 -10.64
C SER A 268 -1.38 -14.95 -10.58
N ILE A 269 -0.64 -15.74 -11.37
CA ILE A 269 0.82 -15.60 -11.46
C ILE A 269 1.22 -15.63 -12.93
N GLU A 270 1.66 -14.50 -13.47
CA GLU A 270 2.06 -14.39 -14.86
C GLU A 270 3.26 -15.32 -15.16
N GLY A 271 3.13 -16.11 -16.24
CA GLY A 271 4.12 -17.12 -16.61
C GLY A 271 4.23 -18.30 -15.63
N ASN A 272 3.33 -18.40 -14.65
CA ASN A 272 3.31 -19.43 -13.59
C ASN A 272 4.63 -19.56 -12.81
N LYS A 273 5.40 -18.48 -12.68
CA LYS A 273 6.67 -18.46 -11.94
C LYS A 273 6.64 -17.41 -10.84
N LEU A 274 6.72 -17.86 -9.59
CA LEU A 274 6.98 -16.98 -8.45
C LEU A 274 8.47 -16.93 -8.17
N LYS A 275 9.11 -15.78 -8.34
CA LYS A 275 10.51 -15.55 -8.00
C LYS A 275 10.62 -14.98 -6.59
N VAL A 276 11.47 -15.57 -5.76
CA VAL A 276 11.78 -15.08 -4.41
C VAL A 276 13.26 -14.74 -4.37
N ILE A 277 13.58 -13.46 -4.17
CA ILE A 277 14.95 -12.96 -4.06
C ILE A 277 15.23 -12.45 -2.65
N GLY A 278 16.49 -12.56 -2.22
CA GLY A 278 16.91 -12.15 -0.88
C GLY A 278 18.38 -12.50 -0.65
N ASP A 279 18.79 -12.52 0.61
CA ASP A 279 20.16 -12.84 1.00
C ASP A 279 20.21 -13.86 2.15
N GLY A 280 21.40 -14.10 2.69
CA GLY A 280 21.59 -15.08 3.78
C GLY A 280 20.89 -14.73 5.10
N SER A 281 20.35 -13.52 5.24
CA SER A 281 19.52 -13.11 6.38
C SER A 281 18.04 -13.44 6.17
N SER A 282 17.59 -13.59 4.92
CA SER A 282 16.21 -13.89 4.58
C SER A 282 15.81 -15.33 4.93
N ARG A 283 14.51 -15.56 5.13
CA ARG A 283 13.94 -16.90 5.36
C ARG A 283 12.81 -17.16 4.38
N VAL A 284 12.79 -18.36 3.80
CA VAL A 284 11.60 -18.88 3.12
C VAL A 284 11.17 -20.16 3.79
N ASP A 285 9.91 -20.24 4.14
CA ASP A 285 9.27 -21.40 4.71
C ASP A 285 8.28 -21.95 3.68
N LEU A 286 8.52 -23.18 3.24
CA LEU A 286 7.69 -23.87 2.26
C LEU A 286 6.74 -24.83 2.99
N GLY A 287 5.66 -24.28 3.58
CA GLY A 287 4.58 -25.08 4.18
C GLY A 287 4.83 -25.63 5.59
N ASN A 288 5.87 -25.19 6.28
CA ASN A 288 6.32 -25.65 7.59
C ASN A 288 5.80 -24.76 8.75
N ASN A 289 4.48 -24.68 8.91
CA ASN A 289 3.87 -24.01 10.06
C ASN A 289 3.92 -24.89 11.34
N GLY A 290 5.12 -25.16 11.85
CA GLY A 290 5.36 -25.91 13.10
C GLY A 290 5.72 -27.39 12.90
N SER A 291 5.36 -28.28 13.82
CA SER A 291 5.82 -29.68 13.82
C SER A 291 5.18 -30.60 12.75
N ASN A 292 4.45 -30.05 11.78
CA ASN A 292 3.86 -30.78 10.65
C ASN A 292 4.35 -30.16 9.34
N LEU A 293 5.31 -30.83 8.72
CA LEU A 293 6.05 -30.43 7.51
C LEU A 293 5.26 -30.58 6.19
N SER A 294 3.94 -30.74 6.24
CA SER A 294 3.14 -31.07 5.05
C SER A 294 2.09 -30.01 4.76
N ASP A 295 2.23 -29.34 3.64
CA ASP A 295 1.21 -28.46 3.08
C ASP A 295 0.15 -29.32 2.40
N ASN A 296 -1.04 -29.40 2.99
CA ASN A 296 -2.14 -30.23 2.48
C ASN A 296 -1.76 -31.71 2.24
N GLY A 297 -0.82 -32.25 3.04
CA GLY A 297 -0.38 -33.64 2.96
C GLY A 297 0.62 -33.94 1.85
N HIS A 298 1.17 -32.91 1.20
CA HIS A 298 2.23 -33.03 0.20
C HIS A 298 3.48 -32.24 0.63
N ASP A 299 4.64 -32.70 0.17
CA ASP A 299 5.92 -32.06 0.41
C ASP A 299 6.29 -31.20 -0.81
N TRP A 300 6.95 -30.08 -0.55
CA TRP A 300 7.62 -29.31 -1.58
C TRP A 300 8.80 -30.10 -2.16
N ILE A 301 8.88 -30.16 -3.50
CA ILE A 301 9.93 -30.90 -4.19
C ILE A 301 10.94 -29.91 -4.75
N LYS A 302 12.18 -29.98 -4.25
CA LYS A 302 13.32 -29.27 -4.83
C LYS A 302 13.75 -29.95 -6.13
N GLY A 303 13.67 -29.20 -7.24
CA GLY A 303 14.07 -29.62 -8.57
C GLY A 303 15.47 -29.14 -8.95
N GLY A 304 15.59 -28.66 -10.19
CA GLY A 304 16.82 -28.13 -10.75
C GLY A 304 17.11 -26.69 -10.33
N THR A 305 17.99 -26.05 -11.09
CA THR A 305 18.33 -24.64 -10.95
C THR A 305 18.11 -23.91 -12.26
N GLU A 306 17.83 -22.61 -12.18
CA GLU A 306 17.72 -21.68 -13.30
C GLU A 306 18.51 -20.42 -12.96
N SER A 307 19.21 -19.83 -13.92
CA SER A 307 19.97 -18.59 -13.71
C SER A 307 19.39 -17.47 -14.57
N GLU A 308 19.28 -16.27 -13.99
CA GLU A 308 18.82 -15.06 -14.65
C GLU A 308 19.72 -13.90 -14.20
N GLY A 309 20.51 -13.37 -15.13
CA GLY A 309 21.56 -12.40 -14.80
C GLY A 309 22.54 -12.98 -13.77
N ASP A 310 22.71 -12.27 -12.65
CA ASP A 310 23.62 -12.65 -11.55
C ASP A 310 22.95 -13.52 -10.48
N ILE A 311 21.67 -13.88 -10.64
CA ILE A 311 20.91 -14.66 -9.66
C ILE A 311 20.80 -16.11 -10.15
N THR A 312 21.09 -17.06 -9.26
CA THR A 312 20.80 -18.48 -9.47
C THR A 312 19.67 -18.89 -8.55
N TYR A 313 18.63 -19.50 -9.11
CA TYR A 313 17.45 -19.94 -8.39
C TYR A 313 17.45 -21.45 -8.22
N ASN A 314 17.08 -21.90 -7.02
CA ASN A 314 16.60 -23.26 -6.78
C ASN A 314 15.11 -23.33 -7.12
N ILE A 315 14.71 -24.31 -7.94
CA ILE A 315 13.32 -24.47 -8.36
C ILE A 315 12.60 -25.41 -7.39
N TYR A 316 11.41 -25.02 -6.95
CA TYR A 316 10.51 -25.81 -6.11
C TYR A 316 9.14 -25.96 -6.78
N THR A 317 8.57 -27.15 -6.66
CA THR A 317 7.24 -27.48 -7.19
C THR A 317 6.41 -28.18 -6.12
N HIS A 318 5.08 -28.05 -6.20
CA HIS A 318 4.15 -28.68 -5.28
C HIS A 318 3.00 -29.37 -6.02
N ALA A 319 2.59 -30.56 -5.55
CA ALA A 319 1.63 -31.41 -6.27
C ALA A 319 0.21 -30.82 -6.36
N SER A 320 -0.18 -29.96 -5.41
CA SER A 320 -1.49 -29.28 -5.43
C SER A 320 -1.57 -28.13 -6.43
N VAL A 321 -0.41 -27.61 -6.88
CA VAL A 321 -0.29 -26.48 -7.82
C VAL A 321 0.75 -26.82 -8.89
N PRO A 322 0.51 -27.88 -9.69
CA PRO A 322 1.53 -28.46 -10.57
C PRO A 322 1.98 -27.53 -11.69
N ASP A 323 1.17 -26.51 -12.00
CA ASP A 323 1.44 -25.56 -13.07
C ASP A 323 2.34 -24.41 -12.62
N VAL A 324 2.54 -24.21 -11.31
CA VAL A 324 3.34 -23.11 -10.73
C VAL A 324 4.72 -23.60 -10.28
N GLN A 325 5.75 -22.83 -10.62
CA GLN A 325 7.11 -23.02 -10.12
C GLN A 325 7.49 -21.89 -9.16
N VAL A 326 8.13 -22.25 -8.04
CA VAL A 326 8.70 -21.28 -7.10
C VAL A 326 10.22 -21.29 -7.27
N LEU A 327 10.78 -20.16 -7.69
CA LEU A 327 12.20 -19.97 -7.93
C LEU A 327 12.79 -19.18 -6.77
N ILE A 328 13.57 -19.82 -5.91
CA ILE A 328 14.16 -19.18 -4.72
C ILE A 328 15.66 -18.95 -4.95
N ASP A 329 16.08 -17.70 -4.84
CA ASP A 329 17.49 -17.27 -4.91
C ASP A 329 18.37 -18.13 -3.99
N ASP A 330 19.45 -18.69 -4.53
CA ASP A 330 20.34 -19.60 -3.81
C ASP A 330 21.14 -18.94 -2.68
N ARG A 331 21.17 -17.61 -2.65
CA ARG A 331 21.73 -16.82 -1.55
C ARG A 331 20.85 -16.89 -0.29
N ILE A 332 19.57 -17.23 -0.42
CA ILE A 332 18.70 -17.51 0.71
C ILE A 332 19.03 -18.91 1.23
N THR A 333 19.84 -18.97 2.29
CA THR A 333 20.30 -20.25 2.84
C THR A 333 19.31 -20.90 3.82
N ASN A 334 18.31 -20.15 4.29
CA ASN A 334 17.31 -20.61 5.25
C ASN A 334 15.98 -20.91 4.55
N VAL A 335 15.95 -22.01 3.81
CA VAL A 335 14.73 -22.57 3.19
C VAL A 335 14.30 -23.80 3.99
N VAL A 336 13.13 -23.77 4.61
CA VAL A 336 12.64 -24.79 5.56
C VAL A 336 11.28 -25.38 5.21
#